data_AF-A0A534L2S6-F1
#
_entry.id   AF-A0A534L2S6-F1
#
_cell.length_a   1.000
_cell.length_b   1.000
_cell.length_c   1.000
_cell.angle_alpha   90.00
_cell.angle_beta   90.00
_cell.angle_gamma   90.00
#
_symmetry.space_group_name_H-M   'P 1'
#
loop_
_entity.id
_entity.type
_entity.pdbx_description
1 polymer ?
#
loop_
_entity_poly.entity_id
_entity_poly.type
_entity_poly.pdbx_seq_one_letter_code
_entity_poly.pdbx_strand_id
1 'polypeptide(L)'
;MKGESSRRGRTSPEYRIRVSFGVPLDFAFAWCTDYTPEDPDLEGESYQRKIIERTPHRVIFEDLEENEDGWDWGRDVVTLLPPNRW
;
A
#
# COMPACT_ATOMS: atom_id res chain seq x y z
N MET A 1 -11.59 7.07 44.58
CA MET A 1 -10.54 7.88 43.91
C MET A 1 -9.98 7.07 42.76
N LYS A 2 -9.81 7.72 41.61
CA LYS A 2 -9.54 7.14 40.28
C LYS A 2 -8.25 6.30 40.27
N GLY A 3 -8.33 5.08 39.75
CA GLY A 3 -7.16 4.33 39.31
C GLY A 3 -6.68 4.88 37.97
N GLU A 4 -5.48 5.45 37.95
CA GLU A 4 -4.75 5.78 36.73
C GLU A 4 -4.38 4.49 35.99
N SER A 5 -5.21 4.10 35.02
CA SER A 5 -4.78 3.16 33.99
C SER A 5 -3.89 3.93 33.02
N SER A 6 -2.58 3.82 33.21
CA SER A 6 -1.56 4.29 32.27
C SER A 6 -1.87 3.78 30.87
N ARG A 7 -2.39 4.66 30.00
CA ARG A 7 -2.46 4.41 28.56
C ARG A 7 -1.03 4.51 28.02
N ARG A 8 -0.25 3.44 28.19
CA ARG A 8 0.95 3.22 27.38
C ARG A 8 0.47 3.20 25.93
N GLY A 9 0.86 4.22 25.16
CA GLY A 9 0.55 4.27 23.73
C GLY A 9 1.05 2.99 23.08
N ARG A 10 0.13 2.14 22.63
CA ARG A 10 0.46 1.01 21.75
C ARG A 10 0.88 1.64 20.43
N THR A 11 2.18 1.79 20.22
CA THR A 11 2.73 1.97 18.89
C THR A 11 2.45 0.68 18.14
N SER A 12 1.56 0.72 17.14
CA SER A 12 1.37 -0.41 16.23
C SER A 12 2.72 -0.75 15.58
N PRO A 13 3.03 -2.03 15.39
CA PRO A 13 4.28 -2.43 14.73
C PRO A 13 4.29 -1.93 13.27
N GLU A 14 5.37 -1.27 12.84
CA GLU A 14 5.63 -0.96 11.43
C GLU A 14 6.34 -2.18 10.81
N TYR A 15 5.78 -2.70 9.72
CA TYR A 15 6.43 -3.73 8.91
C TYR A 15 6.90 -3.13 7.60
N ARG A 16 8.12 -3.47 7.18
CA ARG A 16 8.68 -3.02 5.90
C ARG A 16 9.08 -4.23 5.05
N ILE A 17 8.34 -4.43 3.96
CA ILE A 17 8.56 -5.51 3.02
C ILE A 17 9.23 -4.96 1.76
N ARG A 18 10.21 -5.69 1.21
CA ARG A 18 10.86 -5.38 -0.07
C ARG A 18 11.01 -6.67 -0.88
N VAL A 19 10.50 -6.65 -2.11
CA VAL A 19 10.57 -7.77 -3.06
C VAL A 19 11.18 -7.30 -4.37
N SER A 20 11.94 -8.15 -5.06
CA SER A 20 12.51 -7.87 -6.38
C SER A 20 12.27 -9.04 -7.32
N PHE A 21 11.84 -8.75 -8.56
CA PHE A 21 11.55 -9.74 -9.59
C PHE A 21 11.92 -9.19 -10.97
N GLY A 22 12.24 -10.07 -11.92
CA GLY A 22 12.68 -9.69 -13.27
C GLY A 22 11.55 -9.78 -14.29
N VAL A 23 11.11 -8.64 -14.80
CA VAL A 23 10.06 -8.53 -15.83
C VAL A 23 10.39 -7.37 -16.79
N PRO A 24 9.82 -7.35 -18.01
CA PRO A 24 9.88 -6.18 -18.88
C PRO A 24 9.35 -4.92 -18.16
N LEU A 25 10.03 -3.79 -18.34
CA LEU A 25 9.71 -2.56 -17.60
C LEU A 25 8.33 -2.02 -17.95
N ASP A 26 7.95 -2.08 -19.22
CA ASP A 26 6.64 -1.67 -19.71
C ASP A 26 5.52 -2.54 -19.13
N PHE A 27 5.75 -3.85 -19.03
CA PHE A 27 4.85 -4.78 -18.34
C PHE A 27 4.72 -4.44 -16.86
N ALA A 28 5.82 -4.24 -16.13
CA ALA A 28 5.79 -3.82 -14.73
C ALA A 28 5.07 -2.48 -14.56
N PHE A 29 5.31 -1.51 -15.44
CA PHE A 29 4.66 -0.21 -15.40
C PHE A 29 3.15 -0.34 -15.60
N ALA A 30 2.73 -1.07 -16.63
CA ALA A 30 1.32 -1.29 -16.91
C ALA A 30 0.66 -1.95 -15.70
N TRP A 31 1.19 -3.08 -15.23
CA TRP A 31 0.66 -3.81 -14.09
C TRP A 31 0.58 -2.94 -12.83
N CYS A 32 1.67 -2.29 -12.42
CA CYS A 32 1.71 -1.51 -11.18
C CYS A 32 0.85 -0.24 -11.22
N THR A 33 0.35 0.16 -12.40
CA THR A 33 -0.48 1.35 -12.57
C THR A 33 -1.88 1.03 -13.09
N ASP A 34 -2.20 -0.24 -13.31
CA ASP A 34 -3.51 -0.76 -13.71
C ASP A 34 -4.37 -0.94 -12.46
N TYR A 35 -4.74 0.18 -11.84
CA TYR A 35 -5.67 0.21 -10.71
C TYR A 35 -6.97 0.89 -11.12
N THR A 36 -8.09 0.28 -10.76
CA THR A 36 -9.43 0.86 -10.86
C THR A 36 -10.11 0.93 -9.49
N PRO A 37 -10.93 1.95 -9.21
CA PRO A 37 -11.69 2.02 -7.96
C PRO A 37 -12.57 0.80 -7.67
N GLU A 38 -12.90 0.01 -8.70
CA GLU A 38 -13.73 -1.19 -8.62
C GLU A 38 -12.94 -2.45 -8.27
N ASP A 39 -11.60 -2.42 -8.29
CA ASP A 39 -10.75 -3.60 -8.00
C ASP A 39 -11.08 -4.27 -6.65
N PRO A 40 -11.28 -3.54 -5.53
CA PRO A 40 -11.61 -4.18 -4.25
C PRO A 40 -12.91 -5.00 -4.34
N ASP A 41 -13.94 -4.45 -4.99
CA ASP A 41 -15.22 -5.14 -5.17
C ASP A 41 -15.08 -6.39 -6.06
N LEU A 42 -14.19 -6.35 -7.07
CA LEU A 42 -13.91 -7.48 -7.95
C LEU A 42 -13.12 -8.59 -7.26
N GLU A 43 -12.24 -8.22 -6.33
CA GLU A 43 -11.42 -9.15 -5.54
C GLU A 43 -12.16 -9.67 -4.29
N GLY A 44 -13.30 -9.08 -3.95
CA GLY A 44 -14.04 -9.40 -2.73
C GLY A 44 -13.39 -8.83 -1.46
N GLU A 45 -12.58 -7.79 -1.63
CA GLU A 45 -11.83 -7.10 -0.59
C GLU A 45 -12.56 -5.82 -0.15
N SER A 46 -12.40 -5.42 1.11
CA SER A 46 -13.10 -4.25 1.69
C SER A 46 -12.21 -3.01 1.86
N TYR A 47 -10.98 -3.04 1.34
CA TYR A 47 -10.08 -1.90 1.50
C TYR A 47 -10.50 -0.70 0.64
N GLN A 48 -10.26 0.50 1.18
CA GLN A 48 -10.34 1.75 0.43
C GLN A 48 -8.94 2.18 0.01
N ARG A 49 -8.68 2.22 -1.30
CA ARG A 49 -7.41 2.70 -1.85
C ARG A 49 -7.47 4.15 -2.29
N LYS A 50 -6.45 4.91 -1.91
CA LYS A 50 -6.22 6.28 -2.33
C LYS A 50 -4.86 6.42 -3.00
N ILE A 51 -4.86 6.81 -4.28
CA ILE A 51 -3.63 7.18 -4.98
C ILE A 51 -3.16 8.56 -4.47
N ILE A 52 -1.98 8.59 -3.85
CA ILE A 52 -1.34 9.80 -3.34
C ILE A 52 -0.45 10.43 -4.43
N GLU A 53 0.24 9.61 -5.22
CA GLU A 53 1.12 10.06 -6.31
C GLU A 53 1.03 9.07 -7.47
N ARG A 54 0.93 9.58 -8.70
CA ARG A 54 1.06 8.78 -9.93
C ARG A 54 1.91 9.53 -10.95
N THR A 55 3.07 8.98 -11.25
CA THR A 55 4.00 9.47 -12.27
C THR A 55 4.46 8.30 -13.15
N PRO A 56 5.13 8.56 -14.29
CA PRO A 56 5.66 7.50 -15.14
C PRO A 56 6.71 6.57 -14.47
N HIS A 57 7.24 6.93 -13.31
CA HIS A 57 8.29 6.14 -12.63
C HIS A 57 7.97 5.83 -11.17
N ARG A 58 6.82 6.31 -10.67
CA ARG A 58 6.47 6.18 -9.26
C ARG A 58 4.98 6.23 -9.06
N VAL A 59 4.47 5.28 -8.29
CA VAL A 59 3.12 5.29 -7.76
C VAL A 59 3.19 5.15 -6.26
N ILE A 60 2.44 5.99 -5.55
CA ILE A 60 2.22 5.87 -4.12
C ILE A 60 0.73 5.76 -3.91
N PHE A 61 0.29 4.74 -3.19
CA PHE A 61 -1.08 4.62 -2.75
C PHE A 61 -1.13 4.19 -1.30
N GLU A 62 -2.28 4.47 -0.69
CA GLU A 62 -2.60 4.07 0.67
C GLU A 62 -3.86 3.24 0.64
N ASP A 63 -3.84 2.14 1.39
CA ASP A 63 -4.99 1.27 1.59
C ASP A 63 -5.44 1.41 3.04
N LEU A 64 -6.72 1.63 3.25
CA LEU A 64 -7.36 1.60 4.55
C LEU A 64 -8.37 0.46 4.57
N GLU A 65 -8.17 -0.48 5.47
CA GLU A 65 -9.08 -1.60 5.68
C GLU A 65 -9.66 -1.51 7.10
N GLU A 66 -10.99 -1.50 7.21
CA GLU A 66 -11.67 -1.56 8.50
C GLU A 66 -11.99 -3.02 8.85
N ASN A 67 -11.58 -3.43 10.05
CA ASN A 67 -11.73 -4.79 10.56
C ASN A 67 -12.44 -4.75 11.93
N GLU A 68 -12.92 -5.90 12.44
CA GLU A 68 -13.62 -5.97 13.74
C GLU A 68 -12.79 -5.38 14.90
N ASP A 69 -11.46 -5.46 14.80
CA ASP A 69 -10.50 -4.99 15.81
C ASP A 69 -10.01 -3.54 15.60
N GLY A 70 -10.44 -2.86 14.54
CA GLY A 70 -10.05 -1.48 14.24
C GLY A 70 -9.81 -1.21 12.75
N TRP A 71 -8.66 -0.65 12.42
CA TRP A 71 -8.28 -0.36 11.04
C TRP A 71 -6.81 -0.68 10.80
N ASP A 72 -6.54 -1.24 9.62
CA ASP A 72 -5.22 -1.44 9.07
C ASP A 72 -4.98 -0.39 7.99
N TRP A 73 -3.82 0.25 8.04
CA TRP A 73 -3.41 1.22 7.04
C TRP A 73 -2.09 0.79 6.43
N GLY A 74 -2.13 0.57 5.12
CA GLY A 74 -0.98 0.28 4.27
C GLY A 74 -0.58 1.52 3.48
N ARG A 75 0.72 1.68 3.27
CA ARG A 75 1.24 2.56 2.21
C ARG A 75 2.20 1.79 1.35
N ASP A 76 1.87 1.72 0.07
CA ASP A 76 2.69 1.09 -0.94
C ASP A 76 3.38 2.15 -1.78
N VAL A 77 4.67 1.91 -2.01
CA VAL A 77 5.51 2.77 -2.84
C VAL A 77 6.11 1.91 -3.93
N VAL A 78 5.55 2.03 -5.13
CA VAL A 78 6.14 1.43 -6.32
C VAL A 78 7.10 2.46 -6.92
N THR A 79 8.38 2.11 -7.00
CA THR A 79 9.37 2.90 -7.73
C THR A 79 9.91 2.08 -8.88
N LEU A 80 9.84 2.63 -10.08
CA LEU A 80 10.35 2.01 -11.30
C LEU A 80 11.64 2.73 -11.68
N LEU A 81 12.74 1.99 -11.65
CA LEU A 81 14.03 2.47 -12.10
C LEU A 81 14.21 2.03 -13.55
N PRO A 82 14.34 2.95 -14.52
CA PRO A 82 14.68 2.54 -15.88
C PRO A 82 16.03 1.80 -15.83
N PRO A 83 16.16 0.63 -16.49
CA PRO A 83 17.42 -0.09 -16.50
C PRO A 83 18.46 0.79 -17.18
N ASN A 84 19.66 0.84 -16.61
CA ASN A 84 20.74 1.64 -17.20
C ASN A 84 21.11 1.16 -18.61
N ARG A 85 20.76 -0.08 -19.02
CA ARG A 85 20.86 -0.67 -20.38
C ARG A 85 19.92 -1.90 -20.50
N TRP A 86 19.43 -2.17 -21.71
CA TRP A 86 18.72 -3.40 -22.07
C TRP A 86 19.72 -4.54 -22.32
#